data_AF-A0A957Q8S8-F1
#
_entry.id   AF-A0A957Q8S8-F1
#
_cell.length_a   1.000
_cell.length_b   1.000
_cell.length_c   1.000
_cell.angle_alpha   90.00
_cell.angle_beta   90.00
_cell.angle_gamma   90.00
#
_symmetry.space_group_name_H-M   'P 1'
#
loop_
_entity.id
_entity.type
_entity.pdbx_description
1 polymer ?
#
loop_
_entity_poly.entity_id
_entity_poly.type
_entity_poly.pdbx_seq_one_letter_code
_entity_poly.pdbx_strand_id
1 'polypeptide(L)' 'ICLAVGFESLGSFSTLFRNVVGWSPSIYRARVWEQRRNPYKFIPGCMRTMFGITSAAQERNFQEASTEQPC' A
#
# COMPACT_ATOMS: atom_id res chain seq x y z
N ILE A 1 -4.77 -6.96 19.65
CA ILE A 1 -4.11 -7.96 18.77
C ILE A 1 -3.55 -9.10 19.61
N CYS A 2 -2.52 -8.88 20.44
CA CYS A 2 -1.80 -9.96 21.14
C CYS A 2 -2.70 -10.88 22.00
N LEU A 3 -3.50 -10.31 22.89
CA LEU A 3 -4.43 -11.09 23.74
C LEU A 3 -5.51 -11.79 22.91
N ALA A 4 -6.05 -11.10 21.90
CA ALA A 4 -7.11 -11.62 21.02
C ALA A 4 -6.65 -12.82 20.17
N VAL A 5 -5.34 -13.00 19.97
CA VAL A 5 -4.76 -14.13 19.23
C VAL A 5 -4.06 -15.14 20.17
N GLY A 6 -4.32 -15.07 21.48
CA GLY A 6 -3.91 -16.09 22.45
C GLY A 6 -2.56 -15.88 23.13
N PHE A 7 -1.93 -14.71 23.01
CA PHE A 7 -0.69 -14.42 23.72
C PHE A 7 -0.97 -13.79 25.08
N GLU A 8 -0.18 -14.16 26.08
CA GLU A 8 -0.28 -13.62 27.45
C GLU A 8 0.25 -12.18 27.56
N SER A 9 1.08 -11.73 26.61
CA SER A 9 1.62 -10.38 26.63
C SER A 9 1.97 -9.84 25.24
N LEU A 10 2.11 -8.51 25.15
CA LEU A 10 2.61 -7.83 23.95
C LEU A 10 4.04 -8.24 23.60
N GLY A 11 4.88 -8.48 24.62
CA GLY A 11 6.28 -8.86 24.45
C GLY A 11 6.43 -10.25 23.83
N SER A 12 5.70 -11.24 24.37
CA SER A 12 5.70 -12.61 23.84
C SER A 12 5.26 -12.65 22.38
N PHE A 13 4.16 -11.95 22.06
CA PHE A 13 3.69 -11.80 20.68
C PHE A 13 4.73 -11.14 19.78
N SER A 14 5.26 -9.97 20.18
CA SER A 14 6.15 -9.19 19.30
C SER A 14 7.46 -9.91 19.01
N THR A 15 7.99 -10.65 19.99
CA THR A 15 9.22 -11.45 19.83
C THR A 15 8.98 -12.60 18.85
N LEU A 16 7.95 -13.42 19.08
CA LEU A 16 7.66 -14.55 18.19
C LEU A 16 7.31 -14.07 16.78
N PHE A 17 6.47 -13.03 16.66
CA PHE A 17 6.09 -12.46 15.38
C PHE A 17 7.32 -12.02 14.59
N ARG A 18 8.26 -11.30 15.22
CA ARG A 18 9.50 -10.89 14.55
C ARG A 18 10.36 -12.07 14.15
N ASN A 19 10.46 -13.11 14.97
CA ASN A 19 11.27 -14.30 14.65
C ASN A 19 10.70 -15.08 13.45
N VAL A 20 9.37 -15.14 13.31
CA VAL A 20 8.70 -15.87 12.22
C VAL A 20 8.57 -15.02 10.95
N VAL A 21 8.19 -13.74 11.08
CA VAL A 21 7.88 -12.85 9.94
C VAL A 21 9.10 -12.02 9.51
N GLY A 22 10.11 -11.87 10.37
CA GLY A 22 11.33 -11.10 10.09
C GLY A 22 11.23 -9.59 10.40
N TRP A 23 10.02 -9.06 10.66
CA TRP A 23 9.81 -7.65 11.01
C TRP A 23 8.99 -7.49 12.29
N SER A 24 9.14 -6.35 12.97
CA SER A 24 8.24 -6.03 14.08
C SER A 24 6.80 -5.84 13.57
N PRO A 25 5.78 -6.08 14.41
CA PRO A 25 4.37 -5.92 14.02
C PRO A 25 4.05 -4.53 13.45
N SER A 26 4.68 -3.47 13.97
CA SER A 26 4.48 -2.10 13.48
C SER A 26 5.05 -1.89 12.07
N ILE A 27 6.26 -2.38 11.78
CA ILE A 27 6.85 -2.29 10.45
C ILE A 27 6.05 -3.12 9.45
N TYR A 28 5.64 -4.33 9.85
CA TYR A 28 4.81 -5.19 9.01
C TYR A 28 3.52 -4.49 8.60
N ARG A 29 2.78 -3.91 9.57
CA ARG A 29 1.57 -3.12 9.27
C ARG A 29 1.85 -1.99 8.29
N ALA A 30 2.89 -1.19 8.51
CA ALA A 30 3.23 -0.07 7.63
C ALA A 30 3.48 -0.53 6.18
N ARG A 31 4.17 -1.66 6.00
CA ARG A 31 4.41 -2.26 4.67
C ARG A 31 3.12 -2.74 4.00
N VAL A 32 2.24 -3.39 4.75
CA VAL A 32 0.93 -3.83 4.22
C VAL A 32 0.09 -2.61 3.82
N TRP A 33 0.09 -1.53 4.61
CA TRP A 33 -0.60 -0.29 4.24
C TRP A 33 -0.04 0.34 2.96
N GLU A 34 1.28 0.38 2.81
CA GLU A 34 1.93 0.88 1.60
C GLU A 34 1.57 0.01 0.37
N GLN A 35 1.56 -1.31 0.52
CA GLN A 35 1.11 -2.23 -0.54
C GLN A 35 -0.35 -1.99 -0.93
N ARG A 36 -1.24 -1.71 0.03
CA ARG A 36 -2.65 -1.39 -0.26
C ARG A 36 -2.80 -0.03 -0.94
N ARG A 37 -1.97 0.96 -0.56
CA ARG A 37 -2.00 2.30 -1.15
C ARG A 37 -1.45 2.32 -2.57
N ASN A 38 -0.44 1.49 -2.85
CA ASN A 38 0.18 1.38 -4.15
C ASN A 38 0.35 -0.09 -4.56
N PRO A 39 -0.75 -0.79 -4.92
CA PRO A 39 -0.74 -2.23 -5.21
C PRO A 39 0.13 -2.59 -6.41
N TYR A 40 0.38 -1.62 -7.29
CA TYR A 40 1.14 -1.82 -8.53
C TYR A 40 2.64 -1.52 -8.38
N LYS A 41 3.10 -1.03 -7.21
CA LYS A 41 4.50 -0.67 -6.94
C LYS A 41 5.49 -1.80 -7.21
N PHE A 42 5.06 -3.04 -6.95
CA PHE A 42 5.90 -4.23 -7.06
C PHE A 42 5.69 -4.99 -8.37
N ILE A 43 4.86 -4.48 -9.28
CA ILE A 43 4.59 -5.10 -10.58
C ILE A 43 5.49 -4.45 -11.64
N PRO A 44 6.33 -5.22 -12.36
CA PRO A 44 7.15 -4.70 -13.45
C PRO A 44 6.32 -3.97 -14.51
N GLY A 45 6.88 -2.88 -15.05
CA GLY A 45 6.17 -2.01 -15.98
C GLY A 45 5.65 -2.72 -17.23
N CYS A 46 6.42 -3.65 -17.79
CA CYS A 46 6.02 -4.45 -18.95
C CYS A 46 4.75 -5.28 -18.69
N MET A 47 4.61 -5.87 -17.50
CA MET A 47 3.41 -6.61 -17.14
C MET A 47 2.20 -5.69 -17.01
N ARG A 48 2.37 -4.50 -16.43
CA ARG A 48 1.27 -3.52 -16.34
C ARG A 48 0.76 -3.12 -17.71
N THR A 49 1.67 -2.90 -18.66
CA THR A 49 1.30 -2.56 -20.04
C THR A 49 0.65 -3.75 -20.76
N MET A 50 1.26 -4.95 -20.70
CA MET A 50 0.76 -6.13 -21.41
C MET A 50 -0.61 -6.60 -20.92
N PHE A 51 -0.90 -6.45 -19.62
CA PHE A 51 -2.16 -6.88 -19.02
C PHE A 51 -3.15 -5.72 -18.75
N GLY A 52 -2.84 -4.50 -19.20
CA GLY A 52 -3.73 -3.34 -19.02
C GLY A 52 -3.98 -2.96 -17.55
N ILE A 53 -3.03 -3.23 -16.66
CA ILE A 53 -3.15 -2.95 -15.23
C ILE A 53 -2.87 -1.46 -15.00
N THR A 54 -3.92 -0.64 -15.00
CA THR A 54 -3.84 0.80 -14.77
C THR A 54 -3.98 1.13 -13.29
N SER A 55 -3.16 2.08 -12.81
CA SER A 55 -3.41 2.68 -11.50
C SER A 55 -4.56 3.67 -11.62
N ALA A 56 -5.66 3.43 -10.88
CA ALA A 56 -6.80 4.36 -10.75
C ALA A 56 -6.40 5.79 -10.29
N ALA A 57 -5.15 6.00 -9.87
CA ALA A 57 -4.60 7.32 -9.55
C ALA A 57 -4.27 8.19 -10.79
N GLN A 58 -4.28 7.64 -12.01
CA GLN A 58 -3.90 8.34 -13.25
C GLN A 58 -5.06 9.15 -13.88
N GLU A 59 -6.28 9.09 -13.37
CA GLU A 59 -7.47 9.74 -13.98
C GLU A 59 -7.95 10.97 -13.21
N ARG A 60 -7.04 11.71 -12.56
CA ARG A 60 -7.34 13.11 -12.22
C ARG A 60 -7.04 13.95 -13.46
N ASN A 61 -7.97 13.91 -14.41
CA ASN A 61 -7.90 14.68 -15.64
C ASN A 61 -7.60 16.16 -15.33
N PHE A 62 -6.53 16.63 -15.97
CA PHE A 62 -6.16 18.02 -16.12
C PHE A 62 -7.25 18.68 -16.97
N GLN A 63 -8.08 19.56 -16.39
CA GLN A 63 -8.86 20.48 -17.20
C GLN A 63 -8.31 21.89 -16.95
N GLU A 64 -7.40 22.27 -17.84
CA GLU A 64 -7.03 23.65 -18.09
C GLU A 64 -8.21 24.28 -18.82
N ALA A 65 -9.04 25.05 -18.10
CA ALA A 65 -10.10 25.83 -18.71
C ALA A 65 -9.50 27.12 -19.28
N SER A 66 -9.02 27.06 -20.52
CA SER A 66 -8.95 28.26 -21.35
C SER A 66 -10.38 28.75 -21.56
N THR A 67 -10.70 29.92 -21.04
CA THR A 67 -11.75 30.75 -21.61
C THR A 67 -11.15 32.13 -21.83
N GLU A 68 -10.51 32.29 -22.99
CA GLU A 68 -10.48 33.59 -23.63
C GLU A 68 -11.93 34.04 -23.83
N GLN A 69 -12.31 35.13 -23.16
CA GLN A 69 -13.47 35.92 -23.55
C GLN A 69 -12.94 37.10 -24.37
N PRO A 70 -13.32 37.26 -25.65
CA PRO A 70 -13.10 38.53 -26.33
C PRO A 70 -14.10 39.55 -25.78
N CYS A 71 -13.67 40.82 -25.76
CA CYS A 71 -14.56 41.98 -25.64
C CYS A 71 -15.37 42.12 -26.94
#